data_AF-A0A2W1ELX1-F1
#
_entry.id   AF-A0A2W1ELX1-F1
#
_cell.length_a   1.000
_cell.length_b   1.000
_cell.length_c   1.000
_cell.angle_alpha   90.00
_cell.angle_beta   90.00
_cell.angle_gamma   90.00
#
_symmetry.space_group_name_H-M   'P 1'
#
loop_
_entity.id
_entity.type
_entity.pdbx_description
1 polymer ?
#
loop_
_entity_poly.entity_id
_entity_poly.type
_entity_poly.pdbx_seq_one_letter_code
_entity_poly.pdbx_strand_id
1 'polypeptide(L)'
;MPTPLLHRKLDTLYSIFFVIHLPIMLCFDLTPLYPSSVLPTPLLALRTWYTTTYGDRFFSGSPPVWFPVFTWLELLFHLPLTLWAIPALVREDPRVPLALLVFGMETTLTTVRGLGGLGGMYGGYLALGVFMTLDCYARLDRLIAKQYRLEPVSKKNI
;
A
#
# COMPACT_ATOMS: atom_id res chain seq x y z
N MET A 1 -7.29 -24.92 -12.87
CA MET A 1 -8.20 -23.88 -12.32
C MET A 1 -7.43 -23.09 -11.28
N PRO A 2 -7.60 -21.76 -11.20
CA PRO A 2 -7.00 -20.97 -10.13
C PRO A 2 -7.43 -21.51 -8.76
N THR A 3 -6.51 -21.50 -7.80
CA THR A 3 -6.84 -21.88 -6.41
C THR A 3 -7.80 -20.83 -5.85
N PRO A 4 -8.87 -21.20 -5.14
CA PRO A 4 -9.75 -20.20 -4.56
C PRO A 4 -8.99 -19.30 -3.57
N LEU A 5 -9.26 -18.00 -3.60
CA LEU A 5 -8.52 -16.98 -2.86
C LEU A 5 -8.46 -17.28 -1.34
N LEU A 6 -9.53 -17.84 -0.79
CA LEU A 6 -9.65 -18.22 0.63
C LEU A 6 -8.63 -19.30 1.07
N HIS A 7 -8.14 -20.13 0.14
CA HIS A 7 -7.07 -21.09 0.44
C HIS A 7 -5.67 -20.45 0.43
N ARG A 8 -5.54 -19.25 -0.15
CA ARG A 8 -4.31 -18.47 -0.22
C ARG A 8 -4.34 -17.37 0.84
N LYS A 9 -4.02 -17.75 2.09
CA LYS A 9 -4.11 -16.88 3.28
C LYS A 9 -3.46 -15.51 3.09
N LEU A 10 -2.25 -15.47 2.51
CA LEU A 10 -1.53 -14.21 2.28
C LEU A 10 -2.17 -13.35 1.19
N ASP A 11 -2.70 -13.97 0.14
CA ASP A 11 -3.36 -13.22 -0.95
C ASP A 11 -4.75 -12.73 -0.53
N THR A 12 -5.41 -13.46 0.36
CA THR A 12 -6.59 -12.98 1.10
C THR A 12 -6.25 -11.76 1.94
N LEU A 13 -5.16 -11.81 2.71
CA LEU A 13 -4.69 -10.67 3.51
C LEU A 13 -4.44 -9.43 2.64
N TYR A 14 -3.69 -9.58 1.55
CA TYR A 14 -3.40 -8.47 0.63
C TYR A 14 -4.67 -7.95 -0.05
N SER A 15 -5.59 -8.83 -0.44
CA SER A 15 -6.87 -8.42 -1.02
C SER A 15 -7.71 -7.61 -0.04
N ILE A 16 -7.81 -8.05 1.23
CA ILE A 16 -8.53 -7.32 2.28
C ILE A 16 -7.87 -5.95 2.50
N PHE A 17 -6.54 -5.91 2.57
CA PHE A 17 -5.80 -4.67 2.68
C PHE A 17 -6.14 -3.70 1.53
N PHE A 18 -6.04 -4.12 0.27
CA PHE A 18 -6.33 -3.25 -0.88
C PHE A 18 -7.80 -2.80 -0.93
N VAL A 19 -8.74 -3.67 -0.55
CA VAL A 19 -10.17 -3.32 -0.49
C VAL A 19 -10.46 -2.27 0.58
N ILE A 20 -9.79 -2.34 1.74
CA ILE A 20 -9.92 -1.34 2.81
C ILE A 20 -9.15 -0.06 2.46
N HIS A 21 -7.97 -0.21 1.84
CA HIS A 21 -7.09 0.91 1.51
C HIS A 21 -7.69 1.79 0.40
N LEU A 22 -8.38 1.22 -0.58
CA LEU A 22 -9.00 1.96 -1.69
C LEU A 22 -9.96 3.09 -1.23
N PRO A 23 -10.99 2.84 -0.40
CA PRO A 23 -11.85 3.91 0.08
C PRO A 23 -11.12 4.88 1.00
N ILE A 24 -10.13 4.44 1.78
CA ILE A 24 -9.33 5.33 2.63
C ILE A 24 -8.53 6.31 1.76
N MET A 25 -7.83 5.82 0.74
CA MET A 25 -7.09 6.68 -0.20
C MET A 25 -8.01 7.68 -0.88
N LEU A 26 -9.15 7.23 -1.42
CA LEU A 26 -10.08 8.10 -2.16
C LEU A 26 -10.78 9.13 -1.26
N CYS A 27 -11.13 8.77 -0.02
CA CYS A 27 -11.91 9.61 0.87
C CYS A 27 -11.05 10.43 1.84
N PHE A 28 -9.77 10.11 2.01
CA PHE A 28 -8.89 10.75 2.98
C PHE A 28 -7.60 11.24 2.33
N ASP A 29 -6.77 10.34 1.82
CA ASP A 29 -5.40 10.67 1.43
C ASP A 29 -5.36 11.59 0.18
N LEU A 30 -6.24 11.35 -0.79
CA LEU A 30 -6.36 12.14 -2.03
C LEU A 30 -7.18 13.42 -1.89
N THR A 31 -7.83 13.64 -0.73
CA THR A 31 -8.66 14.85 -0.52
C THR A 31 -7.94 16.19 -0.72
N PRO A 32 -6.62 16.35 -0.46
CA PRO A 32 -5.91 17.59 -0.76
C PRO A 32 -5.84 17.92 -2.25
N LEU A 33 -5.99 16.92 -3.13
CA LEU A 33 -5.98 17.11 -4.59
C LEU A 33 -7.37 17.42 -5.16
N TYR A 34 -8.44 17.22 -4.38
CA TYR A 34 -9.79 17.48 -4.86
C TYR A 34 -10.09 18.98 -4.88
N PRO A 35 -10.71 19.49 -5.96
CA PRO A 35 -11.19 20.86 -5.97
C PRO A 35 -12.28 21.04 -4.93
N SER A 36 -12.35 22.23 -4.33
CA SER A 36 -13.29 22.56 -3.24
C SER A 36 -14.76 22.36 -3.62
N SER A 37 -15.08 22.31 -4.92
CA SER A 37 -16.43 22.06 -5.45
C SER A 37 -16.86 20.59 -5.40
N VAL A 38 -15.91 19.65 -5.32
CA VAL A 38 -16.18 18.19 -5.36
C VAL A 38 -16.06 17.58 -3.96
N LEU A 39 -15.39 18.25 -3.03
CA LEU A 39 -15.18 17.74 -1.68
C LEU A 39 -16.51 17.76 -0.88
N PRO A 40 -17.05 16.60 -0.48
CA PRO A 40 -18.25 16.52 0.34
C PRO A 40 -18.00 17.10 1.74
N THR A 41 -18.95 17.89 2.25
CA THR A 41 -18.90 18.46 3.60
C THR A 41 -18.62 17.43 4.71
N PRO A 42 -19.19 16.20 4.68
CA PRO A 42 -18.88 15.18 5.69
C PRO A 42 -17.40 14.75 5.71
N LEU A 43 -16.75 14.67 4.55
CA LEU A 43 -15.32 14.30 4.47
C LEU A 43 -14.43 15.42 5.04
N LEU A 44 -14.78 16.68 4.78
CA LEU A 44 -14.09 17.82 5.36
C LEU A 44 -14.23 17.85 6.89
N ALA A 45 -15.43 17.56 7.40
CA ALA A 45 -15.69 17.49 8.84
C ALA A 45 -14.91 16.34 9.50
N LEU A 46 -14.88 15.15 8.88
CA LEU A 46 -14.10 14.02 9.36
C LEU A 46 -12.61 14.33 9.39
N ARG A 47 -12.07 14.96 8.34
CA ARG A 47 -10.67 15.37 8.28
C ARG A 47 -10.34 16.39 9.35
N THR A 48 -11.17 17.42 9.51
CA THR A 48 -10.99 18.46 10.52
C THR A 48 -11.01 17.86 11.93
N TRP A 49 -11.95 16.95 12.20
CA TRP A 49 -11.99 16.19 13.44
C TRP A 49 -10.71 15.38 13.64
N TYR A 50 -10.30 14.58 12.65
CA TYR A 50 -9.09 13.75 12.73
C TYR A 50 -7.83 14.57 13.00
N THR A 51 -7.60 15.66 12.25
CA THR A 51 -6.44 16.54 12.44
C THR A 51 -6.45 17.21 13.80
N THR A 52 -7.62 17.55 14.33
CA THR A 52 -7.75 18.19 15.64
C THR A 52 -7.55 17.17 16.78
N THR A 53 -8.05 15.95 16.63
CA THR A 53 -7.98 14.90 17.65
C THR A 53 -6.59 14.26 17.73
N TYR A 54 -5.96 13.97 16.58
CA TYR A 54 -4.69 13.22 16.53
C TYR A 54 -3.48 14.10 16.21
N GLY A 55 -3.68 15.37 15.87
CA GLY A 55 -2.58 16.31 15.60
C GLY A 55 -1.73 15.93 14.40
N ASP A 56 -2.33 15.29 13.39
CA ASP A 56 -1.57 14.84 12.21
C ASP A 56 -1.01 16.02 11.42
N ARG A 57 0.32 16.19 11.53
CA ARG A 57 1.08 17.25 10.88
C ARG A 57 1.03 17.21 9.35
N PHE A 58 0.78 16.04 8.75
CA PHE A 58 0.76 15.89 7.29
C PHE A 58 -0.47 16.53 6.66
N PHE A 59 -1.58 16.58 7.40
CA PHE A 59 -2.82 17.17 6.93
C PHE A 59 -3.10 18.55 7.56
N SER A 60 -2.14 19.08 8.32
CA SER A 60 -2.17 20.42 8.91
C SER A 60 -2.06 21.54 7.86
N GLY A 61 -2.27 22.79 8.27
CA GLY A 61 -2.19 23.96 7.37
C GLY A 61 -0.79 24.19 6.76
N SER A 62 0.26 23.55 7.29
CA SER A 62 1.63 23.66 6.81
C SER A 62 2.29 22.28 6.68
N PRO A 63 1.93 21.49 5.65
CA PRO A 63 2.54 20.18 5.45
C PRO A 63 4.02 20.30 5.09
N PRO A 64 4.85 19.27 5.38
CA PRO A 64 6.22 19.25 4.92
C PRO A 64 6.31 19.37 3.40
N VAL A 65 7.32 20.09 2.89
CA VAL A 65 7.51 20.37 1.44
C VAL A 65 7.57 19.13 0.54
N TRP A 66 7.95 17.98 1.10
CA TRP A 66 8.03 16.71 0.39
C TRP A 66 6.72 15.91 0.41
N PHE A 67 5.77 16.23 1.30
CA PHE A 67 4.53 15.47 1.46
C PHE A 67 3.64 15.47 0.20
N PRO A 68 3.50 16.59 -0.55
CA PRO A 68 2.74 16.57 -1.80
C PRO A 68 3.24 15.53 -2.81
N VAL A 69 4.55 15.22 -2.81
CA VAL A 69 5.10 14.17 -3.70
C VAL A 69 4.49 12.81 -3.37
N PHE A 70 4.27 12.50 -2.09
CA PHE A 70 3.64 11.24 -1.66
C PHE A 70 2.16 11.22 -2.03
N THR A 71 1.44 12.32 -1.86
CA THR A 71 0.04 12.43 -2.31
C THR A 71 -0.10 12.22 -3.83
N TRP A 72 0.82 12.77 -4.64
CA TRP A 72 0.85 12.51 -6.07
C TRP A 72 1.21 11.07 -6.41
N LEU A 73 2.13 10.47 -5.67
CA LEU A 73 2.50 9.07 -5.84
C LEU A 73 1.31 8.15 -5.53
N GLU A 74 0.54 8.42 -4.49
CA GLU A 74 -0.69 7.69 -4.19
C GLU A 74 -1.69 7.77 -5.35
N LEU A 75 -1.89 8.96 -5.93
CA LEU A 75 -2.79 9.15 -7.06
C LEU A 75 -2.31 8.42 -8.32
N LEU A 76 -1.03 8.58 -8.66
CA LEU A 76 -0.48 8.15 -9.96
C LEU A 76 0.01 6.70 -9.96
N PHE A 77 0.35 6.15 -8.79
CA PHE A 77 0.90 4.81 -8.66
C PHE A 77 0.01 3.91 -7.78
N HIS A 78 -0.34 4.32 -6.54
CA HIS A 78 -1.09 3.43 -5.64
C HIS A 78 -2.51 3.17 -6.12
N LEU A 79 -3.22 4.20 -6.56
CA LEU A 79 -4.60 4.08 -7.01
C LEU A 79 -4.74 3.14 -8.22
N PRO A 80 -4.03 3.35 -9.36
CA PRO A 80 -4.15 2.44 -10.50
C PRO A 80 -3.67 1.02 -10.15
N LEU A 81 -2.63 0.90 -9.33
CA LEU A 81 -2.15 -0.39 -8.88
C LEU A 81 -3.20 -1.11 -8.02
N THR A 82 -3.83 -0.43 -7.07
CA THR A 82 -4.84 -1.00 -6.16
C THR A 82 -6.06 -1.48 -6.94
N LEU A 83 -6.54 -0.66 -7.89
CA LEU A 83 -7.64 -1.02 -8.78
C LEU A 83 -7.34 -2.26 -9.63
N TRP A 84 -6.07 -2.43 -10.04
CA TRP A 84 -5.62 -3.62 -10.76
C TRP A 84 -5.36 -4.82 -9.83
N ALA A 85 -4.80 -4.60 -8.63
CA ALA A 85 -4.35 -5.63 -7.71
C ALA A 85 -5.51 -6.46 -7.15
N ILE A 86 -6.65 -5.82 -6.86
CA ILE A 86 -7.85 -6.50 -6.34
C ILE A 86 -8.30 -7.63 -7.28
N PRO A 87 -8.63 -7.39 -8.57
CA PRO A 87 -8.98 -8.47 -9.49
C PRO A 87 -7.78 -9.36 -9.86
N ALA A 88 -6.55 -8.83 -9.85
CA ALA A 88 -5.34 -9.61 -10.13
C ALA A 88 -5.06 -10.70 -9.08
N LEU A 89 -5.32 -10.40 -7.80
CA LEU A 89 -5.21 -11.35 -6.70
C LEU A 89 -6.24 -12.48 -6.83
N VAL A 90 -7.48 -12.13 -7.18
CA VAL A 90 -8.59 -13.09 -7.41
C VAL A 90 -8.28 -14.06 -8.55
N ARG A 91 -7.64 -13.60 -9.64
CA ARG A 91 -7.29 -14.44 -10.79
C ARG A 91 -5.94 -15.15 -10.69
N GLU A 92 -5.22 -15.00 -9.58
CA GLU A 92 -3.85 -15.50 -9.37
C GLU A 92 -2.86 -15.04 -10.45
N ASP A 93 -2.92 -13.76 -10.83
CA ASP A 93 -2.06 -13.25 -11.90
C ASP A 93 -0.57 -13.41 -11.52
N PRO A 94 0.27 -14.03 -12.39
CA PRO A 94 1.68 -14.26 -12.10
C PRO A 94 2.49 -12.97 -11.93
N ARG A 95 1.94 -11.81 -12.33
CA ARG A 95 2.57 -10.49 -12.17
C ARG A 95 2.33 -9.88 -10.78
N VAL A 96 1.42 -10.42 -9.98
CA VAL A 96 1.11 -9.91 -8.64
C VAL A 96 2.37 -9.78 -7.76
N PRO A 97 3.26 -10.78 -7.64
CA PRO A 97 4.46 -10.63 -6.80
C PRO A 97 5.34 -9.47 -7.25
N LEU A 98 5.52 -9.26 -8.55
CA LEU A 98 6.33 -8.14 -9.04
C LEU A 98 5.70 -6.78 -8.66
N ALA A 99 4.40 -6.65 -8.87
CA ALA A 99 3.71 -5.39 -8.64
C ALA A 99 3.61 -5.03 -7.14
N LEU A 100 3.30 -6.03 -6.30
CA LEU A 100 3.23 -5.87 -4.85
C LEU A 100 4.63 -5.69 -4.22
N LEU A 101 5.69 -6.21 -4.85
CA LEU A 101 7.07 -5.95 -4.43
C LEU A 101 7.41 -4.45 -4.54
N VAL A 102 7.12 -3.85 -5.70
CA VAL A 102 7.38 -2.42 -5.93
C VAL A 102 6.55 -1.56 -4.98
N PHE A 103 5.26 -1.90 -4.82
CA PHE A 103 4.38 -1.23 -3.86
C PHE A 103 4.91 -1.33 -2.42
N GLY A 104 5.18 -2.54 -1.94
CA GLY A 104 5.66 -2.75 -0.58
C GLY A 104 6.97 -2.01 -0.29
N MET A 105 7.91 -1.98 -1.25
CA MET A 105 9.18 -1.26 -1.10
C MET A 105 8.95 0.24 -1.00
N GLU A 106 8.18 0.80 -1.93
CA GLU A 106 7.86 2.22 -1.96
C GLU A 106 7.13 2.63 -0.67
N THR A 107 6.11 1.86 -0.28
CA THR A 107 5.30 2.11 0.92
C THR A 107 6.15 2.05 2.19
N THR A 108 7.09 1.11 2.26
CA THR A 108 8.04 1.03 3.38
C THR A 108 8.88 2.31 3.47
N LEU A 109 9.43 2.78 2.35
CA LEU A 109 10.30 3.95 2.32
C LEU A 109 9.55 5.25 2.66
N THR A 110 8.35 5.44 2.11
CA THR A 110 7.53 6.63 2.40
C THR A 110 7.04 6.62 3.85
N THR A 111 6.69 5.45 4.38
CA THR A 111 6.31 5.31 5.79
C THR A 111 7.48 5.55 6.74
N VAL A 112 8.68 5.07 6.42
CA VAL A 112 9.91 5.37 7.19
C VAL A 112 10.21 6.87 7.20
N ARG A 113 9.98 7.56 6.09
CA ARG A 113 10.10 9.02 6.05
C ARG A 113 9.05 9.70 6.93
N GLY A 114 7.83 9.16 6.99
CA GLY A 114 6.72 9.68 7.79
C GLY A 114 6.84 9.43 9.31
N LEU A 115 7.55 8.36 9.71
CA LEU A 115 7.68 7.86 11.08
C LEU A 115 8.13 8.89 12.13
N GLY A 116 8.86 9.93 11.74
CA GLY A 116 9.29 11.01 12.66
C GLY A 116 8.15 11.89 13.20
N GLY A 117 6.87 11.49 13.11
CA GLY A 117 5.69 12.32 13.42
C GLY A 117 4.60 11.66 14.24
N LEU A 118 4.31 10.37 14.03
CA LEU A 118 3.21 9.63 14.68
C LEU A 118 3.50 8.11 14.66
N GLY A 119 4.55 7.68 15.35
CA GLY A 119 5.09 6.31 15.22
C GLY A 119 4.13 5.15 15.55
N GLY A 120 3.01 5.39 16.22
CA GLY A 120 2.04 4.35 16.57
C GLY A 120 1.12 3.91 15.42
N MET A 121 0.55 4.85 14.65
CA MET A 121 -0.41 4.52 13.59
C MET A 121 0.27 3.99 12.32
N TYR A 122 1.44 4.54 11.99
CA TYR A 122 2.22 4.13 10.83
C TYR A 122 2.99 2.81 11.02
N GLY A 123 3.13 2.33 12.27
CA GLY A 123 3.88 1.11 12.58
C GLY A 123 3.25 -0.15 11.98
N GLY A 124 1.92 -0.28 12.04
CA GLY A 124 1.21 -1.41 11.43
C GLY A 124 1.31 -1.42 9.91
N TYR A 125 1.20 -0.24 9.29
CA TYR A 125 1.35 -0.06 7.85
C TYR A 125 2.78 -0.36 7.38
N LEU A 126 3.80 0.10 8.13
CA LEU A 126 5.20 -0.23 7.89
C LEU A 126 5.46 -1.74 7.95
N ALA A 127 4.97 -2.39 9.02
CA ALA A 127 5.15 -3.83 9.20
C ALA A 127 4.54 -4.61 8.03
N LEU A 128 3.35 -4.20 7.58
CA LEU A 128 2.71 -4.79 6.41
C LEU A 128 3.51 -4.56 5.12
N GLY A 129 4.02 -3.35 4.89
CA GLY A 129 4.84 -3.03 3.72
C GLY A 129 6.13 -3.85 3.66
N VAL A 130 6.84 -3.96 4.79
CA VAL A 130 8.05 -4.80 4.91
C VAL A 130 7.73 -6.26 4.66
N PHE A 131 6.68 -6.78 5.30
CA PHE A 131 6.27 -8.17 5.14
C PHE A 131 5.89 -8.49 3.69
N MET A 132 5.08 -7.62 3.06
CA MET A 132 4.65 -7.75 1.67
C MET A 132 5.85 -7.76 0.72
N THR A 133 6.82 -6.87 0.96
CA THR A 133 8.08 -6.81 0.20
C THR A 133 8.84 -8.12 0.25
N LEU A 134 9.05 -8.67 1.44
CA LEU A 134 9.82 -9.89 1.64
C LEU A 134 9.12 -11.13 1.04
N ASP A 135 7.80 -11.26 1.25
CA ASP A 135 7.00 -12.35 0.68
C ASP A 135 7.01 -12.29 -0.86
N CYS A 136 6.77 -11.10 -1.42
CA CYS A 136 6.73 -10.93 -2.87
C CYS A 136 8.11 -11.12 -3.52
N TYR A 137 9.17 -10.70 -2.85
CA TYR A 137 10.55 -11.00 -3.26
C TYR A 137 10.80 -12.51 -3.30
N ALA A 138 10.45 -13.23 -2.23
CA ALA A 138 10.63 -14.69 -2.17
C ALA A 138 9.81 -15.42 -3.23
N ARG A 139 8.59 -14.96 -3.52
CA ARG A 139 7.75 -15.51 -4.60
C ARG A 139 8.36 -15.26 -5.97
N LEU A 140 8.84 -14.05 -6.24
CA LEU A 140 9.47 -13.69 -7.51
C LEU A 140 10.77 -14.49 -7.74
N ASP A 141 11.60 -14.61 -6.70
CA ASP A 141 12.80 -15.45 -6.71
C ASP A 141 12.47 -16.91 -7.04
N ARG A 142 11.44 -17.50 -6.41
CA ARG A 142 11.00 -18.87 -6.72
C ARG A 142 10.52 -19.03 -8.17
N LEU A 143 9.85 -18.03 -8.73
CA LEU A 143 9.37 -18.05 -10.12
C LEU A 143 10.55 -18.02 -11.09
N ILE A 144 11.51 -17.13 -10.87
CA ILE A 144 12.73 -17.01 -11.70
C ILE A 144 13.58 -18.27 -11.57
N ALA A 145 13.81 -18.74 -10.34
CA ALA A 145 14.58 -19.95 -10.08
C ALA A 145 13.97 -21.17 -10.77
N LYS A 146 12.64 -21.33 -10.76
CA LYS A 146 11.95 -22.39 -11.50
C LYS A 146 12.15 -22.27 -13.02
N GLN A 147 12.11 -21.06 -13.56
CA GLN A 147 12.30 -20.82 -15.00
C GLN A 147 13.71 -21.17 -15.47
N TYR A 148 14.73 -20.82 -14.67
CA TYR A 148 16.14 -21.05 -15.01
C TYR A 148 16.75 -22.32 -14.38
N ARG A 149 15.94 -23.15 -13.71
CA ARG A 149 16.37 -24.36 -12.97
C ARG A 149 17.47 -24.08 -11.94
N LEU A 150 17.34 -22.96 -11.22
CA LEU A 150 18.25 -22.53 -10.16
C LEU A 150 17.69 -22.91 -8.77
N GLU A 151 18.57 -22.93 -7.78
CA GLU A 151 18.21 -22.99 -6.36
C GLU A 151 17.71 -21.60 -5.91
N PRO A 152 16.45 -21.47 -5.45
CA PRO A 152 15.93 -20.18 -4.99
C PRO A 152 16.67 -19.71 -3.74
N VAL A 153 16.89 -18.40 -3.62
CA VAL A 153 17.52 -17.76 -2.45
C VAL A 153 16.75 -18.08 -1.17
N SER A 154 15.42 -18.19 -1.25
CA SER A 154 14.57 -18.61 -0.12
C SER A 154 14.88 -20.01 0.45
N LYS A 155 15.66 -20.84 -0.25
CA LYS A 155 16.07 -22.18 0.19
C LYS A 155 17.56 -22.30 0.51
N LYS A 156 18.36 -21.26 0.32
CA LYS A 156 19.76 -21.30 0.72
C LYS A 156 19.84 -21.27 2.24
N ASN A 157 20.33 -22.36 2.84
CA ASN A 157 20.74 -22.34 4.24
C ASN A 157 21.89 -21.32 4.36
N ILE A 158 21.63 -20.21 5.04
CA ILE A 158 22.65 -19.25 5.47
C ILE A 158 23.14 -19.70 6.84
#